data_AF-A0A930SYD3-F1
#
_entry.id   AF-A0A930SYD3-F1
#
_cell.length_a   1.000
_cell.length_b   1.000
_cell.length_c   1.000
_cell.angle_alpha   90.00
_cell.angle_beta   90.00
_cell.angle_gamma   90.00
#
_symmetry.space_group_name_H-M   'P 1'
#
loop_
_entity.id
_entity.type
_entity.pdbx_description
1 polymer ?
#
loop_
_entity_poly.entity_id
_entity_poly.type
_entity_poly.pdbx_seq_one_letter_code
_entity_poly.pdbx_strand_id
1 'polypeptide(L)' 'MKCVLAYYRHQVTRGLSVTPYVIWITAPNQDADNSGLVIGGFRTIFGF' A
#
# COMPACT_ATOMS: atom_id res chain seq x y z
N MET A 1 -6.70 14.21 9.01
CA MET A 1 -5.84 13.21 8.36
C MET A 1 -6.41 11.82 8.59
N LYS A 2 -6.92 11.15 7.55
CA LYS A 2 -7.33 9.73 7.60
C LYS A 2 -6.48 8.94 6.62
N CYS A 3 -6.06 7.74 7.03
CA CYS A 3 -5.23 6.85 6.22
C CYS A 3 -5.93 5.50 6.10
N VAL A 4 -6.11 5.02 4.86
CA VAL A 4 -6.68 3.70 4.57
C VAL A 4 -5.65 2.90 3.79
N LEU A 5 -5.37 1.68 4.24
CA LEU A 5 -4.46 0.75 3.58
C LEU A 5 -5.23 -0.48 3.10
N ALA A 6 -5.10 -0.80 1.82
CA ALA A 6 -5.53 -2.07 1.26
C ALA A 6 -4.29 -2.85 0.79
N TYR A 7 -4.17 -4.12 1.18
CA TYR A 7 -3.07 -4.99 0.77
C TYR A 7 -3.54 -6.43 0.63
N TYR A 8 -2.88 -7.18 -0.24
CA TYR A 8 -3.15 -8.60 -0.42
C TYR A 8 -1.85 -9.36 -0.63
N ARG A 9 -1.58 -10.36 0.21
CA ARG A 9 -0.42 -11.23 0.03
C ARG A 9 -0.81 -12.46 -0.78
N HIS A 10 -0.20 -12.63 -1.93
CA HIS A 10 -0.30 -13.81 -2.76
C HIS A 10 1.00 -14.62 -2.70
N GLN A 11 0.90 -15.89 -2.32
CA GLN A 11 2.01 -16.83 -2.36
C GLN A 11 2.10 -17.43 -3.76
N VAL A 12 3.14 -17.10 -4.52
CA VAL A 12 3.32 -17.58 -5.90
C VAL A 12 3.95 -18.97 -5.89
N THR A 13 5.02 -19.14 -5.12
CA THR A 13 5.70 -20.42 -4.89
C THR A 13 6.17 -20.50 -3.44
N ARG A 14 6.74 -21.62 -2.99
CA ARG A 14 7.22 -21.77 -1.61
C ARG A 14 8.29 -20.73 -1.20
N GLY A 15 9.07 -20.24 -2.16
CA GLY A 15 10.12 -19.23 -1.95
C GLY A 15 9.78 -17.84 -2.50
N LEU A 16 8.59 -17.62 -3.06
CA LEU A 16 8.22 -16.33 -3.65
C LEU A 16 6.83 -15.91 -3.17
N SER A 17 6.79 -14.75 -2.52
CA SER A 17 5.53 -14.08 -2.20
C SER A 17 5.49 -12.67 -2.75
N VAL A 18 4.29 -12.26 -3.12
CA VAL A 18 3.99 -10.98 -3.74
C VAL A 18 2.91 -10.31 -2.92
N THR A 19 3.07 -9.01 -2.63
CA THR A 19 2.09 -8.22 -1.90
C THR A 19 1.89 -6.87 -2.59
N PRO A 20 0.90 -6.73 -3.49
CA PRO A 20 0.39 -5.42 -3.87
C PRO A 20 -0.24 -4.69 -2.68
N TYR A 21 -0.11 -3.37 -2.66
CA TYR A 21 -0.78 -2.52 -1.70
C TYR A 21 -1.11 -1.14 -2.27
N VAL A 22 -2.15 -0.53 -1.72
CA VAL A 22 -2.58 0.84 -2.00
C VAL A 22 -2.81 1.56 -0.68
N ILE A 23 -2.27 2.77 -0.57
CA ILE A 23 -2.46 3.67 0.57
C ILE A 23 -3.25 4.87 0.07
N TRP A 24 -4.32 5.22 0.77
CA TRP A 24 -5.09 6.43 0.53
C TRP A 24 -4.99 7.35 1.75
N ILE A 25 -4.50 8.56 1.55
CA ILE A 25 -4.33 9.58 2.59
C ILE A 25 -5.25 10.75 2.26
N THR A 26 -6.18 11.07 3.14
CA THR A 26 -7.04 12.26 3.01
C THR A 26 -6.58 13.37 3.94
N ALA A 27 -6.62 14.62 3.46
CA ALA A 27 -6.07 15.79 4.15
C ALA A 27 -4.62 15.55 4.64
N PRO A 28 -3.68 15.23 3.72
CA PRO A 28 -2.26 15.23 4.08
C PRO A 28 -1.90 16.62 4.64
N ASN A 29 -1.07 16.68 5.69
CA ASN A 29 -0.69 17.91 6.40
C ASN A 29 -1.79 18.60 7.24
N GLN A 30 -2.84 17.87 7.66
CA GLN A 30 -3.95 18.38 8.51
C GLN A 30 -4.75 19.55 7.91
N ASP A 31 -4.57 19.83 6.64
CA ASP A 31 -5.30 20.84 5.89
C ASP A 31 -6.43 20.17 5.10
N ALA A 32 -7.67 20.61 5.31
CA ALA A 32 -8.85 20.06 4.66
C ALA A 32 -8.94 20.41 3.17
N ASP A 33 -8.25 21.47 2.73
CA ASP A 33 -8.18 21.89 1.32
C ASP A 33 -7.11 21.13 0.53
N ASN A 34 -6.31 20.30 1.21
CA ASN A 34 -5.28 19.51 0.55
C ASN A 34 -5.89 18.30 -0.16
N SER A 35 -5.61 18.19 -1.47
CA SER A 35 -6.08 17.08 -2.29
C SER A 35 -5.58 15.75 -1.73
N GLY A 36 -6.46 14.74 -1.69
CA GLY A 36 -6.10 13.41 -1.21
C GLY A 36 -4.94 12.80 -2.03
N LEU A 37 -4.08 12.03 -1.37
CA LEU A 37 -2.94 11.34 -1.98
C LEU A 37 -3.20 9.84 -2.04
N VAL A 38 -2.96 9.24 -3.21
CA VAL A 38 -3.01 7.80 -3.42
C VAL A 38 -1.61 7.29 -3.76
N ILE A 39 -1.14 6.29 -3.02
CA ILE A 39 0.17 5.67 -3.22
C ILE A 39 -0.07 4.20 -3.54
N GLY A 40 0.33 3.77 -4.73
CA GLY A 40 0.38 2.35 -5.10
C GLY A 40 1.78 1.79 -4.89
N GLY A 41 1.86 0.54 -4.46
CA GLY A 41 3.13 -0.14 -4.30
C GLY A 41 3.02 -1.65 -4.43
N PHE A 42 4.17 -2.28 -4.63
CA PHE A 42 4.29 -3.72 -4.78
C PHE A 42 5.50 -4.21 -4.01
N ARG A 43 5.32 -5.23 -3.18
CA ARG A 43 6.39 -5.86 -2.42
C ARG A 43 6.58 -7.29 -2.88
N THR A 44 7.83 -7.65 -3.18
CA THR A 44 8.21 -9.01 -3.55
C THR A 44 9.19 -9.53 -2.51
N ILE A 45 8.96 -10.73 -1.98
CA ILE A 45 9.86 -11.39 -1.03
C ILE A 45 10.31 -12.72 -1.63
N PHE A 46 11.64 -12.89 -1.68
CA PHE A 46 12.32 -14.11 -2.10
C PHE A 46 12.89 -14.83 -0.87
N GLY A 47 12.62 -16.12 -0.74
CA GLY A 47 13.23 -17.02 0.24
C GLY A 47 14.14 -18.01 -0.49
N PHE A 48 15.39 -18.10 -0.03
CA PHE A 48 16.43 -18.97 -0.55
C PHE A 48 16.76 -20.06 0.45
#